data_AF-A0A962CBJ4-F1
#
_entry.id   AF-A0A962CBJ4-F1
#
_cell.length_a   1.000
_cell.length_b   1.000
_cell.length_c   1.000
_cell.angle_alpha   90.00
_cell.angle_beta   90.00
_cell.angle_gamma   90.00
#
_symmetry.space_group_name_H-M   'P 1'
#
loop_
_entity.id
_entity.type
_entity.pdbx_description
1 polymer ?
#
loop_
_entity_poly.entity_id
_entity_poly.type
_entity_poly.pdbx_seq_one_letter_code
_entity_poly.pdbx_strand_id
1 'polypeptide(L)'
;MPTRTLREIACRPLLLIFLAALCVGRAQAQTNDDWSNATVITTLPFSDAQTTSAATTETGDPESICFIGAAGSQGRGSVWYRYTTGASDEFLNISTAGSSYDTVINVYRGSPGSFQPVLGGCNDDGISGVFQARLSGLRLRAGTSYSIEIVSHGSSTFGGSLQLAVASAPQYLVTRSDDPNPPLAACAPGDCTLRAAIKSANTTPGAVIVPAGTYAISLGSSGEDANNGGDFDIRAGMGIYGAGPGQTIVNAGNLDRAFDIDPSGGTASGRVTAIIADLAIINGGGPSFFGDGGAIRAYDSGGGNLSNDFVALQRVKVSNSRSQL
;
A
#
# COMPACT_ATOMS: atom_id res chain seq x y z
N MET A 1 -89.45 -6.02 -57.99
CA MET A 1 -88.71 -5.74 -56.74
C MET A 1 -87.23 -5.78 -57.07
N PRO A 2 -86.46 -4.69 -56.85
CA PRO A 2 -85.14 -4.51 -57.44
C PRO A 2 -83.99 -5.00 -56.55
N THR A 3 -82.94 -5.44 -57.23
CA THR A 3 -81.57 -5.75 -56.77
C THR A 3 -80.80 -4.53 -56.26
N ARG A 4 -80.03 -4.66 -55.17
CA ARG A 4 -78.95 -3.74 -54.72
C ARG A 4 -77.83 -4.57 -54.06
N THR A 5 -76.70 -4.83 -54.73
CA THR A 5 -75.42 -4.07 -54.81
C THR A 5 -74.60 -3.96 -53.52
N LEU A 6 -73.36 -4.47 -53.61
CA LEU A 6 -72.26 -4.40 -52.65
C LEU A 6 -71.82 -2.96 -52.37
N ARG A 7 -71.38 -2.69 -51.14
CA ARG A 7 -70.49 -1.55 -50.80
C ARG A 7 -69.26 -2.08 -50.06
N GLU A 8 -68.11 -1.82 -50.65
CA GLU A 8 -66.78 -1.97 -50.06
C GLU A 8 -66.65 -1.07 -48.82
N ILE A 9 -66.11 -1.61 -47.73
CA ILE A 9 -65.67 -0.83 -46.56
C ILE A 9 -64.13 -0.82 -46.59
N ALA A 10 -63.59 0.38 -46.72
CA ALA A 10 -62.17 0.66 -46.78
C ALA A 10 -61.43 0.18 -45.52
N CYS A 11 -60.29 -0.49 -45.74
CA CYS A 11 -59.30 -0.85 -44.73
C CYS A 11 -58.63 0.43 -44.19
N ARG A 12 -58.81 0.76 -42.91
CA ARG A 12 -58.00 1.76 -42.20
C ARG A 12 -56.89 1.02 -41.46
N PRO A 13 -55.60 1.34 -41.67
CA PRO A 13 -54.54 0.73 -40.88
C PRO A 13 -54.63 1.26 -39.46
N LEU A 14 -54.87 0.35 -38.51
CA LEU A 14 -54.79 0.60 -37.09
C LEU A 14 -53.30 0.79 -36.76
N LEU A 15 -52.89 2.03 -36.46
CA LEU A 15 -51.54 2.34 -36.02
C LEU A 15 -51.33 1.71 -34.63
N LEU A 16 -50.73 0.52 -34.60
CA LEU A 16 -50.23 -0.11 -33.37
C LEU A 16 -49.05 0.71 -32.85
N ILE A 17 -49.30 1.52 -31.83
CA ILE A 17 -48.23 2.12 -31.02
C ILE A 17 -47.60 0.98 -30.22
N PHE A 18 -46.48 0.46 -30.70
CA PHE A 18 -45.57 -0.34 -29.87
C PHE A 18 -45.04 0.58 -28.77
N LEU A 19 -45.61 0.48 -27.58
CA LEU A 19 -44.95 0.97 -26.37
C LEU A 19 -43.71 0.09 -26.18
N ALA A 20 -42.56 0.52 -26.72
CA ALA A 20 -41.29 -0.02 -26.31
C ALA A 20 -41.15 0.31 -24.83
N ALA A 21 -41.39 -0.68 -23.97
CA ALA A 21 -41.00 -0.61 -22.58
C ALA A 21 -39.48 -0.44 -22.59
N LEU A 22 -39.02 0.80 -22.40
CA LEU A 22 -37.65 1.05 -21.99
C LEU A 22 -37.49 0.35 -20.65
N CYS A 23 -36.97 -0.88 -20.68
CA CYS A 23 -36.30 -1.46 -19.54
C CYS A 23 -35.10 -0.56 -19.28
N VAL A 24 -35.30 0.51 -18.50
CA VAL A 24 -34.20 1.16 -17.83
C VAL A 24 -33.67 0.11 -16.86
N GLY A 25 -32.66 -0.63 -17.29
CA GLY A 25 -31.91 -1.49 -16.39
C GLY A 25 -31.41 -0.60 -15.27
N ARG A 26 -31.93 -0.79 -14.06
CA ARG A 26 -31.36 -0.13 -12.89
C ARG A 26 -29.92 -0.59 -12.81
N ALA A 27 -28.97 0.35 -12.86
CA ALA A 27 -27.59 0.06 -12.48
C ALA A 27 -27.66 -0.56 -11.08
N GLN A 28 -27.14 -1.79 -10.96
CA GLN A 28 -27.09 -2.46 -9.66
C GLN A 28 -26.16 -1.64 -8.78
N ALA A 29 -26.64 -1.24 -7.60
CA ALA A 29 -25.80 -0.58 -6.62
C ALA A 29 -24.61 -1.48 -6.29
N GLN A 30 -23.45 -0.87 -6.14
CA GLN A 30 -22.24 -1.59 -5.79
C GLN A 30 -22.43 -2.25 -4.41
N THR A 31 -22.15 -3.55 -4.29
CA THR A 31 -22.64 -4.35 -3.15
C THR A 31 -21.95 -4.01 -1.84
N ASN A 32 -20.66 -3.68 -1.90
CA ASN A 32 -19.85 -3.28 -0.76
C ASN A 32 -19.46 -1.80 -0.83
N ASP A 33 -20.33 -0.99 -1.44
CA ASP A 33 -20.20 0.48 -1.51
C ASP A 33 -20.27 1.10 -0.11
N ASP A 34 -21.26 0.71 0.67
CA ASP A 34 -21.41 1.17 2.05
C ASP A 34 -20.53 0.34 2.99
N TRP A 35 -19.86 0.99 3.96
CA TRP A 35 -19.09 0.27 4.99
C TRP A 35 -19.93 -0.77 5.74
N SER A 36 -21.22 -0.49 5.94
CA SER A 36 -22.15 -1.41 6.61
C SER A 36 -22.32 -2.75 5.88
N ASN A 37 -22.10 -2.74 4.55
CA ASN A 37 -22.17 -3.89 3.66
C ASN A 37 -20.77 -4.39 3.24
N ALA A 38 -19.71 -3.97 3.94
CA ALA A 38 -18.34 -4.34 3.63
C ALA A 38 -18.15 -5.86 3.53
N THR A 39 -17.47 -6.30 2.47
CA THR A 39 -17.16 -7.71 2.24
C THR A 39 -16.22 -8.21 3.33
N VAL A 40 -16.62 -9.25 4.07
CA VAL A 40 -15.79 -9.80 5.15
C VAL A 40 -14.78 -10.80 4.58
N ILE A 41 -13.49 -10.50 4.75
CA ILE A 41 -12.39 -11.40 4.43
C ILE A 41 -12.24 -12.40 5.58
N THR A 42 -12.59 -13.66 5.32
CA THR A 42 -12.60 -14.73 6.33
C THR A 42 -11.37 -15.64 6.28
N THR A 43 -10.68 -15.70 5.14
CA THR A 43 -9.48 -16.53 4.93
C THR A 43 -8.48 -15.82 4.05
N LEU A 44 -7.18 -16.07 4.27
CA LEU A 44 -6.10 -15.64 3.39
C LEU A 44 -5.44 -16.85 2.69
N PRO A 45 -5.01 -16.73 1.43
CA PRO A 45 -5.16 -15.55 0.57
C PRO A 45 -6.63 -15.31 0.16
N PHE A 46 -6.98 -14.04 -0.01
CA PHE A 46 -8.26 -13.58 -0.50
C PHE A 46 -8.07 -12.81 -1.80
N SER A 47 -8.98 -12.99 -2.75
CA SER A 47 -9.03 -12.22 -3.98
C SER A 47 -10.45 -11.82 -4.30
N ASP A 48 -10.63 -10.64 -4.85
CA ASP A 48 -11.91 -10.16 -5.34
C ASP A 48 -11.76 -9.43 -6.68
N ALA A 49 -12.73 -9.64 -7.56
CA ALA A 49 -12.75 -9.08 -8.90
C ALA A 49 -14.15 -8.51 -9.16
N GLN A 50 -14.24 -7.18 -9.29
CA GLN A 50 -15.53 -6.50 -9.43
C GLN A 50 -15.44 -5.19 -10.18
N THR A 51 -16.57 -4.73 -10.72
CA THR A 51 -16.67 -3.43 -11.40
C THR A 51 -17.16 -2.38 -10.42
N THR A 52 -16.31 -1.44 -10.03
CA THR A 52 -16.59 -0.40 -9.02
C THR A 52 -17.14 0.90 -9.62
N SER A 53 -17.49 0.92 -10.91
CA SER A 53 -17.97 2.14 -11.58
C SER A 53 -19.31 2.68 -11.07
N ALA A 54 -20.04 1.90 -10.27
CA ALA A 54 -21.27 2.31 -9.61
C ALA A 54 -21.07 2.67 -8.12
N ALA A 55 -19.84 2.59 -7.62
CA ALA A 55 -19.50 2.98 -6.25
C ALA A 55 -19.67 4.49 -6.05
N THR A 56 -20.11 4.87 -4.87
CA THR A 56 -20.34 6.24 -4.44
C THR A 56 -19.36 6.62 -3.32
N THR A 57 -19.44 7.86 -2.83
CA THR A 57 -18.66 8.30 -1.67
C THR A 57 -19.63 8.71 -0.59
N GLU A 58 -19.56 8.07 0.57
CA GLU A 58 -20.45 8.34 1.68
C GLU A 58 -19.92 9.53 2.51
N THR A 59 -20.82 10.29 3.13
CA THR A 59 -20.40 11.36 4.08
C THR A 59 -19.61 10.79 5.27
N GLY A 60 -19.80 9.51 5.58
CA GLY A 60 -19.11 8.80 6.66
C GLY A 60 -17.74 8.23 6.27
N ASP A 61 -17.34 8.32 5.00
CA ASP A 61 -16.04 7.84 4.54
C ASP A 61 -14.91 8.65 5.21
N PRO A 62 -13.83 8.00 5.65
CA PRO A 62 -12.69 8.67 6.26
C PRO A 62 -11.89 9.45 5.24
N GLU A 63 -11.16 10.46 5.70
CA GLU A 63 -10.15 11.12 4.87
C GLU A 63 -9.00 10.16 4.58
N SER A 64 -8.59 10.08 3.30
CA SER A 64 -7.44 9.30 2.87
C SER A 64 -6.17 10.09 3.06
N ILE A 65 -5.27 9.62 3.93
CA ILE A 65 -3.99 10.28 4.21
C ILE A 65 -2.96 10.10 3.08
N CYS A 66 -3.16 9.12 2.19
CA CYS A 66 -2.32 8.87 1.02
C CYS A 66 -2.89 9.49 -0.27
N PHE A 67 -3.95 10.30 -0.19
CA PHE A 67 -4.45 11.02 -1.35
C PHE A 67 -3.61 12.29 -1.61
N ILE A 68 -2.60 12.19 -2.48
CA ILE A 68 -1.79 13.35 -2.89
C ILE A 68 -2.60 14.18 -3.91
N GLY A 69 -3.14 15.33 -3.49
CA GLY A 69 -3.82 16.28 -4.42
C GLY A 69 -4.80 17.26 -3.76
N ALA A 70 -5.35 16.92 -2.61
CA ALA A 70 -6.01 17.86 -1.70
C ALA A 70 -6.13 17.22 -0.32
N ALA A 71 -5.44 17.78 0.68
CA ALA A 71 -5.64 17.41 2.08
C ALA A 71 -7.14 17.49 2.41
N GLY A 72 -7.68 16.45 3.06
CA GLY A 72 -9.10 16.36 3.40
C GLY A 72 -9.99 15.67 2.36
N SER A 73 -9.42 14.91 1.41
CA SER A 73 -10.20 14.15 0.43
C SER A 73 -10.49 12.73 0.92
N GLN A 74 -11.74 12.28 0.80
CA GLN A 74 -12.19 10.92 1.14
C GLN A 74 -11.88 9.88 0.04
N GLY A 75 -11.20 10.27 -1.05
CA GLY A 75 -11.19 9.49 -2.28
C GLY A 75 -12.55 9.49 -2.97
N ARG A 76 -12.72 8.68 -4.03
CA ARG A 76 -13.97 8.62 -4.81
C ARG A 76 -14.40 7.19 -5.09
N GLY A 77 -15.68 6.87 -4.91
CA GLY A 77 -16.22 5.54 -5.21
C GLY A 77 -15.58 4.48 -4.31
N SER A 78 -15.95 4.47 -3.03
CA SER A 78 -15.38 3.57 -2.03
C SER A 78 -15.97 2.17 -2.16
N VAL A 79 -15.12 1.16 -2.02
CA VAL A 79 -15.58 -0.21 -1.76
C VAL A 79 -14.85 -0.75 -0.54
N TRP A 80 -15.63 -1.42 0.31
CA TRP A 80 -15.19 -1.76 1.65
C TRP A 80 -15.00 -3.26 1.84
N TYR A 81 -13.96 -3.58 2.61
CA TYR A 81 -13.67 -4.90 3.11
C TYR A 81 -13.40 -4.84 4.60
N ARG A 82 -13.68 -5.94 5.31
CA ARG A 82 -13.38 -6.09 6.74
C ARG A 82 -12.52 -7.31 6.97
N TYR A 83 -11.47 -7.14 7.77
CA TYR A 83 -10.57 -8.22 8.15
C TYR A 83 -10.37 -8.22 9.67
N THR A 84 -10.44 -9.37 10.31
CA THR A 84 -10.16 -9.49 11.76
C THR A 84 -9.02 -10.46 11.96
N THR A 85 -7.96 -9.99 12.62
CA THR A 85 -6.78 -10.81 12.94
C THR A 85 -7.09 -11.83 14.03
N GLY A 86 -6.32 -12.92 14.02
CA GLY A 86 -6.32 -13.94 15.07
C GLY A 86 -5.62 -13.51 16.35
N ALA A 87 -5.18 -14.48 17.16
CA ALA A 87 -4.59 -14.24 18.49
C ALA A 87 -3.16 -13.67 18.48
N SER A 88 -2.58 -13.43 17.31
CA SER A 88 -1.20 -12.91 17.15
C SER A 88 -1.17 -11.77 16.17
N ASP A 89 -0.12 -10.96 16.23
CA ASP A 89 0.13 -9.96 15.19
C ASP A 89 0.31 -10.66 13.85
N GLU A 90 -0.24 -10.07 12.80
CA GLU A 90 -0.19 -10.56 11.44
C GLU A 90 0.45 -9.52 10.53
N PHE A 91 1.05 -9.97 9.44
CA PHE A 91 1.65 -9.10 8.43
C PHE A 91 0.98 -9.38 7.10
N LEU A 92 0.45 -8.35 6.45
CA LEU A 92 -0.28 -8.50 5.18
C LEU A 92 0.41 -7.78 4.03
N ASN A 93 0.27 -8.37 2.85
CA ASN A 93 0.41 -7.68 1.57
C ASN A 93 -1.00 -7.47 1.01
N ILE A 94 -1.28 -6.24 0.57
CA ILE A 94 -2.54 -5.84 -0.08
C ILE A 94 -2.18 -5.23 -1.42
N SER A 95 -2.80 -5.67 -2.51
CA SER A 95 -2.50 -5.18 -3.84
C SER A 95 -3.74 -5.06 -4.68
N THR A 96 -3.80 -4.01 -5.50
CA THR A 96 -4.84 -3.82 -6.52
C THR A 96 -4.31 -4.08 -7.94
N ALA A 97 -3.19 -4.81 -8.07
CA ALA A 97 -2.52 -5.07 -9.35
C ALA A 97 -3.48 -5.65 -10.41
N GLY A 98 -3.46 -5.06 -11.59
CA GLY A 98 -4.34 -5.45 -12.70
C GLY A 98 -5.71 -4.77 -12.71
N SER A 99 -5.98 -3.88 -11.74
CA SER A 99 -7.15 -2.99 -11.81
C SER A 99 -7.05 -2.04 -13.00
N SER A 100 -8.20 -1.63 -13.55
CA SER A 100 -8.27 -0.79 -14.75
C SER A 100 -8.33 0.71 -14.46
N TYR A 101 -8.15 1.11 -13.20
CA TYR A 101 -8.24 2.49 -12.74
C TYR A 101 -7.13 2.79 -11.74
N ASP A 102 -7.01 4.07 -11.42
CA ASP A 102 -6.08 4.60 -10.42
C ASP A 102 -6.65 4.35 -9.02
N THR A 103 -6.05 3.42 -8.28
CA THR A 103 -6.60 2.90 -7.02
C THR A 103 -5.83 3.46 -5.83
N VAL A 104 -6.53 3.77 -4.75
CA VAL A 104 -5.91 4.03 -3.44
C VAL A 104 -6.40 2.98 -2.44
N ILE A 105 -5.47 2.38 -1.71
CA ILE A 105 -5.77 1.51 -0.57
C ILE A 105 -5.69 2.36 0.70
N ASN A 106 -6.67 2.21 1.60
CA ASN A 106 -6.59 2.68 2.97
C ASN A 106 -6.98 1.58 3.96
N VAL A 107 -6.35 1.57 5.14
CA VAL A 107 -6.60 0.61 6.21
C VAL A 107 -6.79 1.37 7.51
N TYR A 108 -7.92 1.12 8.15
CA TYR A 108 -8.33 1.76 9.40
C TYR A 108 -8.69 0.72 10.46
N ARG A 109 -8.64 1.13 11.72
CA ARG A 109 -9.37 0.49 12.81
C ARG A 109 -10.69 1.21 13.02
N GLY A 110 -11.69 0.50 13.53
CA GLY A 110 -13.01 1.07 13.84
C GLY A 110 -13.96 1.09 12.65
N SER A 111 -14.99 1.92 12.78
CA SER A 111 -16.14 2.04 11.89
C SER A 111 -16.47 3.53 11.61
N PRO A 112 -17.40 3.85 10.70
CA PRO A 112 -17.79 5.22 10.40
C PRO A 112 -18.05 6.05 11.67
N GLY A 113 -17.51 7.27 11.68
CA GLY A 113 -17.50 8.17 12.83
C GLY A 113 -16.40 7.92 13.88
N SER A 114 -15.59 6.86 13.74
CA SER A 114 -14.54 6.50 14.71
C SER A 114 -13.27 5.91 14.08
N PHE A 115 -13.11 6.04 12.76
CA PHE A 115 -11.97 5.49 12.04
C PHE A 115 -10.65 6.03 12.60
N GLN A 116 -9.69 5.11 12.79
CA GLN A 116 -8.31 5.45 13.12
C GLN A 116 -7.39 4.88 12.05
N PRO A 117 -6.60 5.70 11.35
CA PRO A 117 -5.68 5.21 10.32
C PRO A 117 -4.67 4.23 10.93
N VAL A 118 -4.43 3.13 10.21
CA VAL A 118 -3.31 2.25 10.49
C VAL A 118 -2.06 2.90 9.91
N LEU A 119 -1.01 3.02 10.71
CA LEU A 119 0.26 3.56 10.23
C LEU A 119 0.82 2.70 9.10
N GLY A 120 1.19 3.33 7.98
CA GLY A 120 1.64 2.63 6.78
C GLY A 120 0.52 1.85 6.07
N GLY A 121 -0.73 2.05 6.50
CA GLY A 121 -1.92 1.38 6.00
C GLY A 121 -2.53 2.08 4.79
N CYS A 122 -1.78 2.89 4.03
CA CYS A 122 -2.31 3.46 2.79
C CYS A 122 -1.24 3.58 1.72
N ASN A 123 -1.69 3.56 0.47
CA ASN A 123 -0.86 3.74 -0.73
C ASN A 123 -1.76 3.98 -1.95
N ASP A 124 -1.31 4.80 -2.91
CA ASP A 124 -1.96 5.08 -4.21
C ASP A 124 -1.19 4.49 -5.41
N ASP A 125 0.14 4.62 -5.46
CA ASP A 125 0.93 4.32 -6.67
C ASP A 125 2.06 3.29 -6.43
N GLY A 126 1.84 2.32 -5.54
CA GLY A 126 2.84 1.35 -5.07
C GLY A 126 3.32 0.27 -6.07
N ILE A 127 2.92 0.36 -7.35
CA ILE A 127 3.30 -0.58 -8.41
C ILE A 127 3.93 0.16 -9.61
N SER A 128 5.10 -0.30 -10.06
CA SER A 128 5.85 0.34 -11.14
C SER A 128 5.09 0.41 -12.46
N GLY A 129 5.14 1.57 -13.11
CA GLY A 129 4.64 1.77 -14.47
C GLY A 129 3.12 1.79 -14.61
N VAL A 130 2.38 1.75 -13.50
CA VAL A 130 0.92 1.79 -13.43
C VAL A 130 0.46 2.59 -12.20
N PHE A 131 -0.84 2.86 -12.08
CA PHE A 131 -1.43 3.66 -11.00
C PHE A 131 -2.18 2.78 -9.98
N GLN A 132 -1.67 1.58 -9.73
CA GLN A 132 -2.29 0.65 -8.79
C GLN A 132 -1.51 0.63 -7.48
N ALA A 133 -2.27 0.62 -6.40
CA ALA A 133 -1.77 0.63 -5.05
C ALA A 133 -1.24 -0.73 -4.60
N ARG A 134 -0.25 -0.68 -3.72
CA ARG A 134 0.29 -1.86 -3.04
C ARG A 134 0.84 -1.51 -1.66
N LEU A 135 0.36 -2.24 -0.66
CA LEU A 135 0.93 -2.29 0.67
C LEU A 135 1.68 -3.60 0.85
N SER A 136 2.88 -3.52 1.44
CA SER A 136 3.72 -4.69 1.68
C SER A 136 4.23 -4.72 3.11
N GLY A 137 4.09 -5.86 3.78
CA GLY A 137 4.54 -6.04 5.16
C GLY A 137 3.77 -5.21 6.20
N LEU A 138 2.51 -4.86 5.96
CA LEU A 138 1.68 -4.09 6.89
C LEU A 138 1.41 -4.90 8.17
N ARG A 139 1.82 -4.40 9.34
CA ARG A 139 1.55 -5.05 10.62
C ARG A 139 0.13 -4.75 11.13
N LEU A 140 -0.67 -5.78 11.27
CA LEU A 140 -1.96 -5.77 11.94
C LEU A 140 -1.82 -6.40 13.33
N ARG A 141 -2.40 -5.76 14.33
CA ARG A 141 -2.34 -6.19 15.74
C ARG A 141 -3.27 -7.36 15.99
N ALA A 142 -2.89 -8.25 16.90
CA ALA A 142 -3.71 -9.36 17.34
C ALA A 142 -5.14 -8.94 17.76
N GLY A 143 -6.13 -9.79 17.49
CA GLY A 143 -7.51 -9.67 17.95
C GLY A 143 -8.19 -8.36 17.56
N THR A 144 -7.79 -7.76 16.44
CA THR A 144 -8.24 -6.43 16.02
C THR A 144 -8.97 -6.51 14.69
N SER A 145 -10.13 -5.87 14.61
CA SER A 145 -10.88 -5.69 13.37
C SER A 145 -10.41 -4.45 12.62
N TYR A 146 -10.18 -4.62 11.33
CA TYR A 146 -9.72 -3.62 10.38
C TYR A 146 -10.76 -3.43 9.28
N SER A 147 -10.87 -2.18 8.85
CA SER A 147 -11.65 -1.76 7.69
C SER A 147 -10.66 -1.39 6.59
N ILE A 148 -10.78 -2.05 5.43
CA ILE A 148 -9.96 -1.82 4.25
C ILE A 148 -10.85 -1.15 3.23
N GLU A 149 -10.45 0.03 2.80
CA GLU A 149 -11.16 0.85 1.83
C GLU A 149 -10.33 0.88 0.55
N ILE A 150 -10.98 0.64 -0.59
CA ILE A 150 -10.40 0.87 -1.91
C ILE A 150 -11.19 1.98 -2.57
N VAL A 151 -10.52 3.05 -2.97
CA VAL A 151 -11.11 4.21 -3.65
C VAL A 151 -10.39 4.49 -4.95
N SER A 152 -11.01 5.29 -5.81
CA SER A 152 -10.41 5.86 -7.01
C SER A 152 -9.70 7.17 -6.68
N HIS A 153 -8.49 7.38 -7.23
CA HIS A 153 -7.82 8.69 -7.19
C HIS A 153 -8.46 9.70 -8.16
N GLY A 154 -8.82 9.20 -9.36
CA GLY A 154 -9.12 10.00 -10.55
C GLY A 154 -10.24 11.06 -10.45
N SER A 155 -10.09 12.12 -11.27
CA SER A 155 -10.93 13.32 -11.25
C SER A 155 -12.11 13.34 -12.24
N SER A 156 -12.17 12.42 -13.21
CA SER A 156 -13.19 12.41 -14.28
C SER A 156 -13.97 11.10 -14.45
N THR A 157 -13.41 9.96 -14.05
CA THR A 157 -14.09 8.64 -14.06
C THR A 157 -13.89 7.99 -12.71
N PHE A 158 -14.96 7.51 -12.08
CA PHE A 158 -14.90 6.84 -10.78
C PHE A 158 -14.91 5.33 -10.97
N GLY A 159 -13.97 4.67 -10.31
CA GLY A 159 -13.86 3.21 -10.33
C GLY A 159 -13.52 2.61 -11.70
N GLY A 160 -13.67 1.30 -11.80
CA GLY A 160 -13.33 0.50 -12.96
C GLY A 160 -13.37 -0.97 -12.61
N SER A 161 -12.69 -1.83 -13.35
CA SER A 161 -12.46 -3.21 -12.91
C SER A 161 -11.44 -3.19 -11.78
N LEU A 162 -11.86 -3.52 -10.56
CA LEU A 162 -11.00 -3.75 -9.40
C LEU A 162 -10.53 -5.21 -9.39
N GLN A 163 -9.23 -5.40 -9.23
CA GLN A 163 -8.59 -6.68 -8.94
C GLN A 163 -7.91 -6.57 -7.57
N LEU A 164 -8.56 -6.99 -6.50
CA LEU A 164 -8.00 -6.97 -5.15
C LEU A 164 -7.35 -8.31 -4.81
N ALA A 165 -6.15 -8.27 -4.25
CA ALA A 165 -5.48 -9.41 -3.63
C ALA A 165 -5.02 -9.05 -2.21
N VAL A 166 -5.36 -9.90 -1.24
CA VAL A 166 -4.92 -9.80 0.16
C VAL A 166 -4.30 -11.12 0.57
N ALA A 167 -3.07 -11.09 1.07
CA ALA A 167 -2.34 -12.28 1.47
C ALA A 167 -1.46 -12.02 2.69
N SER A 168 -1.12 -13.09 3.42
CA SER A 168 -0.06 -13.01 4.43
C SER A 168 1.26 -12.62 3.78
N ALA A 169 1.95 -11.65 4.37
CA ALA A 169 3.26 -11.21 3.92
C ALA A 169 4.35 -12.22 4.35
N PRO A 170 5.38 -12.44 3.51
CA PRO A 170 6.61 -13.07 3.95
C PRO A 170 7.21 -12.33 5.15
N GLN A 171 7.79 -13.09 6.08
CA GLN A 171 8.48 -12.55 7.25
C GLN A 171 9.96 -12.91 7.20
N TYR A 172 10.81 -11.91 7.34
CA TYR A 172 12.26 -12.03 7.38
C TYR A 172 12.73 -11.75 8.80
N LEU A 173 12.86 -12.82 9.59
CA LEU A 173 13.34 -12.73 10.97
C LEU A 173 14.85 -12.60 10.98
N VAL A 174 15.34 -11.45 11.44
CA VAL A 174 16.77 -11.23 11.67
C VAL A 174 17.22 -12.10 12.86
N THR A 175 18.25 -12.91 12.67
CA THR A 175 18.77 -13.85 13.68
C THR A 175 20.15 -13.48 14.22
N ARG A 176 20.85 -12.55 13.55
CA ARG A 176 22.19 -12.11 13.94
C ARG A 176 22.37 -10.61 13.68
N SER A 177 23.26 -10.00 14.45
CA SER A 177 23.40 -8.54 14.54
C SER A 177 24.60 -7.96 13.82
N ASP A 178 25.46 -8.80 13.26
CA ASP A 178 26.61 -8.43 12.44
C ASP A 178 26.21 -8.09 10.99
N ASP A 179 27.11 -7.39 10.29
CA ASP A 179 26.99 -7.01 8.88
C ASP A 179 28.28 -7.43 8.15
N PRO A 180 28.40 -8.74 7.80
CA PRO A 180 29.66 -9.37 7.41
C PRO A 180 30.12 -8.96 6.00
N ASN A 181 31.42 -9.01 5.74
CA ASN A 181 32.02 -8.84 4.42
C ASN A 181 32.60 -10.17 3.91
N PRO A 182 32.08 -10.76 2.83
CA PRO A 182 31.01 -10.26 1.96
C PRO A 182 29.60 -10.31 2.61
N PRO A 183 28.65 -9.45 2.20
CA PRO A 183 27.27 -9.51 2.67
C PRO A 183 26.63 -10.85 2.30
N LEU A 184 25.69 -11.31 3.13
CA LEU A 184 24.90 -12.50 2.81
C LEU A 184 24.03 -12.24 1.56
N ALA A 185 23.90 -13.27 0.71
CA ALA A 185 23.11 -13.18 -0.51
C ALA A 185 21.60 -13.06 -0.25
N ALA A 186 21.10 -13.67 0.82
CA ALA A 186 19.69 -13.64 1.22
C ALA A 186 19.53 -13.99 2.71
N CYS A 187 18.38 -13.66 3.28
CA CYS A 187 17.96 -14.10 4.61
C CYS A 187 17.59 -15.58 4.59
N ALA A 188 18.21 -16.39 5.47
CA ALA A 188 17.88 -17.79 5.65
C ALA A 188 17.48 -18.09 7.11
N PRO A 189 16.70 -19.16 7.37
CA PRO A 189 16.38 -19.57 8.74
C PRO A 189 17.65 -19.80 9.57
N GLY A 190 17.79 -19.08 10.69
CA GLY A 190 18.96 -19.17 11.56
C GLY A 190 20.16 -18.31 11.13
N ASP A 191 20.25 -17.90 9.87
CA ASP A 191 21.34 -17.07 9.33
C ASP A 191 20.79 -15.90 8.49
N CYS A 192 20.42 -14.84 9.19
CA CYS A 192 19.82 -13.67 8.58
C CYS A 192 20.27 -12.40 9.32
N THR A 193 21.08 -11.59 8.64
CA THR A 193 21.45 -10.24 9.08
C THR A 193 20.34 -9.25 8.70
N LEU A 194 20.36 -8.04 9.28
CA LEU A 194 19.43 -6.98 8.86
C LEU A 194 19.56 -6.67 7.36
N ARG A 195 20.79 -6.61 6.83
CA ARG A 195 21.04 -6.42 5.39
C ARG A 195 20.41 -7.52 4.55
N ALA A 196 20.60 -8.77 4.95
CA ALA A 196 20.07 -9.94 4.24
C ALA A 196 18.54 -9.96 4.24
N ALA A 197 17.91 -9.60 5.37
CA ALA A 197 16.47 -9.47 5.49
C ALA A 197 15.92 -8.41 4.55
N ILE A 198 16.52 -7.22 4.52
CA ILE A 198 16.13 -6.13 3.62
C ILE A 198 16.37 -6.52 2.16
N LYS A 199 17.48 -7.20 1.84
CA LYS A 199 17.76 -7.71 0.49
C LYS A 199 16.70 -8.71 0.02
N SER A 200 16.30 -9.64 0.90
CA SER A 200 15.22 -10.57 0.60
C SER A 200 13.87 -9.87 0.46
N ALA A 201 13.56 -8.88 1.30
CA ALA A 201 12.34 -8.09 1.21
C ALA A 201 12.31 -7.19 -0.05
N ASN A 202 13.45 -6.69 -0.53
CA ASN A 202 13.55 -6.00 -1.81
C ASN A 202 13.20 -6.91 -3.00
N THR A 203 13.49 -8.22 -2.88
CA THR A 203 13.18 -9.21 -3.92
C THR A 203 11.75 -9.72 -3.82
N THR A 204 11.26 -9.92 -2.59
CA THR A 204 9.90 -10.38 -2.31
C THR A 204 9.34 -9.55 -1.16
N PRO A 205 8.59 -8.47 -1.47
CA PRO A 205 8.06 -7.53 -0.48
C PRO A 205 7.33 -8.19 0.70
N GLY A 206 7.65 -7.75 1.92
CA GLY A 206 7.12 -8.33 3.14
C GLY A 206 7.57 -7.58 4.40
N ALA A 207 7.59 -8.28 5.53
CA ALA A 207 7.95 -7.71 6.83
C ALA A 207 9.33 -8.20 7.30
N VAL A 208 10.22 -7.27 7.62
CA VAL A 208 11.50 -7.50 8.29
C VAL A 208 11.29 -7.37 9.80
N ILE A 209 11.53 -8.45 10.54
CA ILE A 209 11.37 -8.51 11.99
C ILE A 209 12.74 -8.48 12.63
N VAL A 210 12.98 -7.46 13.44
CA VAL A 210 14.27 -7.16 14.03
C VAL A 210 14.18 -7.33 15.55
N PRO A 211 14.68 -8.44 16.12
CA PRO A 211 14.69 -8.63 17.56
C PRO A 211 15.45 -7.55 18.33
N ALA A 212 15.42 -7.64 19.67
CA ALA A 212 16.25 -6.80 20.51
C ALA A 212 17.75 -7.06 20.23
N GLY A 213 18.52 -6.00 20.10
CA GLY A 213 19.94 -6.07 19.71
C GLY A 213 20.45 -4.75 19.17
N THR A 214 21.77 -4.66 18.98
CA THR A 214 22.40 -3.55 18.27
C THR A 214 22.95 -4.06 16.94
N TYR A 215 22.38 -3.56 15.85
CA TYR A 215 22.67 -3.91 14.47
C TYR A 215 23.56 -2.81 13.90
N ALA A 216 24.87 -3.05 13.91
CA ALA A 216 25.85 -2.08 13.45
C ALA A 216 26.11 -2.26 11.96
N ILE A 217 26.04 -1.17 11.21
CA ILE A 217 26.55 -1.13 9.83
C ILE A 217 28.07 -1.25 9.91
N SER A 218 28.63 -2.26 9.25
CA SER A 218 30.08 -2.49 9.19
C SER A 218 30.62 -2.65 7.76
N LEU A 219 29.74 -2.75 6.77
CA LEU A 219 30.13 -2.77 5.36
C LEU A 219 30.33 -1.35 4.81
N GLY A 220 31.40 -1.20 4.01
CA GLY A 220 32.03 0.05 3.60
C GLY A 220 31.22 1.03 2.72
N SER A 221 31.96 1.80 1.91
CA SER A 221 31.69 3.17 1.41
C SER A 221 30.25 3.59 1.12
N SER A 222 29.95 4.82 1.53
CA SER A 222 28.74 5.58 1.20
C SER A 222 28.46 5.66 -0.31
N GLY A 223 27.18 5.65 -0.68
CA GLY A 223 26.72 5.88 -2.06
C GLY A 223 26.67 4.64 -2.96
N GLU A 224 26.60 3.45 -2.36
CA GLU A 224 26.13 2.24 -3.06
C GLU A 224 24.62 2.13 -2.85
N ASP A 225 23.86 1.88 -3.91
CA ASP A 225 22.39 1.99 -3.90
C ASP A 225 21.68 0.62 -4.10
N ALA A 226 22.38 -0.51 -3.92
CA ALA A 226 21.85 -1.87 -4.15
C ALA A 226 21.93 -2.81 -2.93
N ASN A 227 22.05 -2.21 -1.74
CA ASN A 227 22.06 -2.86 -0.44
C ASN A 227 23.17 -3.92 -0.32
N ASN A 228 24.36 -3.63 -0.86
CA ASN A 228 25.57 -4.46 -0.78
C ASN A 228 26.65 -3.84 0.11
N GLY A 229 26.54 -2.57 0.47
CA GLY A 229 27.41 -1.89 1.43
C GLY A 229 26.74 -0.64 1.99
N GLY A 230 27.43 0.08 2.85
CA GLY A 230 26.95 1.36 3.36
C GLY A 230 25.66 1.23 4.15
N ASP A 231 24.75 2.14 3.90
CA ASP A 231 23.42 2.15 4.50
C ASP A 231 22.54 0.99 4.00
N PHE A 232 21.31 0.91 4.51
CA PHE A 232 20.34 -0.11 4.08
C PHE A 232 19.42 0.46 3.00
N ASP A 233 19.60 0.03 1.76
CA ASP A 233 18.73 0.45 0.65
C ASP A 233 17.42 -0.34 0.62
N ILE A 234 16.31 0.39 0.74
CA ILE A 234 14.93 -0.08 0.64
C ILE A 234 14.44 0.28 -0.76
N ARG A 235 14.34 -0.73 -1.63
CA ARG A 235 14.05 -0.59 -3.08
C ARG A 235 12.67 -1.12 -3.46
N ALA A 236 11.95 -1.69 -2.51
CA ALA A 236 10.56 -2.11 -2.64
C ALA A 236 9.83 -1.87 -1.32
N GLY A 237 8.51 -1.78 -1.39
CA GLY A 237 7.69 -1.56 -0.19
C GLY A 237 7.90 -2.68 0.84
N MET A 238 8.05 -2.31 2.11
CA MET A 238 8.22 -3.26 3.22
C MET A 238 7.94 -2.61 4.56
N GLY A 239 7.76 -3.44 5.58
CA GLY A 239 7.80 -3.00 6.98
C GLY A 239 9.01 -3.53 7.71
N ILE A 240 9.65 -2.69 8.53
CA ILE A 240 10.80 -3.00 9.38
C ILE A 240 10.38 -2.74 10.82
N TYR A 241 10.29 -3.81 11.62
CA TYR A 241 9.71 -3.79 12.96
C TYR A 241 10.72 -4.25 14.00
N GLY A 242 11.10 -3.35 14.91
CA GLY A 242 11.91 -3.69 16.08
C GLY A 242 11.09 -4.20 17.28
N ALA A 243 11.79 -4.50 18.37
CA ALA A 243 11.22 -4.87 19.67
C ALA A 243 10.90 -3.65 20.57
N GLY A 244 11.30 -2.45 20.16
CA GLY A 244 11.09 -1.17 20.82
C GLY A 244 12.32 -0.25 20.71
N PRO A 245 12.15 1.08 20.78
CA PRO A 245 13.25 2.04 20.59
C PRO A 245 14.36 1.99 21.66
N GLY A 246 14.15 1.28 22.78
CA GLY A 246 15.18 0.98 23.77
C GLY A 246 15.77 -0.43 23.67
N GLN A 247 15.29 -1.24 22.73
CA GLN A 247 15.62 -2.67 22.62
C GLN A 247 16.29 -3.00 21.30
N THR A 248 15.79 -2.46 20.19
CA THR A 248 16.34 -2.63 18.85
C THR A 248 17.02 -1.34 18.42
N ILE A 249 18.32 -1.42 18.15
CA ILE A 249 19.15 -0.26 17.81
C ILE A 249 19.83 -0.53 16.47
N VAL A 250 19.54 0.29 15.46
CA VAL A 250 20.29 0.34 14.20
C VAL A 250 21.37 1.41 14.36
N ASN A 251 22.63 1.00 14.30
CA ASN A 251 23.78 1.86 14.50
C ASN A 251 24.51 2.08 13.17
N ALA A 252 24.39 3.27 12.61
CA ALA A 252 25.04 3.63 11.34
C ALA A 252 26.53 3.98 11.48
N GLY A 253 27.09 3.96 12.70
CA GLY A 253 28.53 4.00 12.92
C GLY A 253 29.24 5.30 12.53
N ASN A 254 28.50 6.37 12.24
CA ASN A 254 28.96 7.60 11.59
C ASN A 254 29.59 7.34 10.22
N LEU A 255 29.11 6.31 9.51
CA LEU A 255 29.62 5.89 8.21
C LEU A 255 28.81 6.46 7.05
N ASP A 256 27.48 6.40 7.16
CA ASP A 256 26.51 6.92 6.20
C ASP A 256 25.16 7.15 6.92
N ARG A 257 24.09 7.43 6.17
CA ARG A 257 22.71 7.25 6.60
C ARG A 257 22.46 5.82 7.08
N ALA A 258 21.37 5.57 7.81
CA ALA A 258 21.03 4.21 8.22
C ALA A 258 20.15 3.52 7.17
N PHE A 259 19.17 4.25 6.65
CA PHE A 259 18.26 3.76 5.62
C PHE A 259 18.27 4.73 4.44
N ASP A 260 18.43 4.18 3.25
CA ASP A 260 17.98 4.82 2.03
C ASP A 260 16.66 4.24 1.59
N ILE A 261 15.76 5.09 1.16
CA ILE A 261 14.46 4.67 0.65
C ILE A 261 14.36 5.18 -0.78
N ASP A 262 14.22 4.23 -1.69
CA ASP A 262 14.22 4.43 -3.14
C ASP A 262 15.43 5.22 -3.65
N PRO A 263 16.67 4.75 -3.36
CA PRO A 263 17.85 5.38 -3.93
C PRO A 263 17.86 5.34 -5.45
N SER A 264 18.33 6.42 -6.07
CA SER A 264 18.52 6.50 -7.51
C SER A 264 19.47 5.41 -8.01
N GLY A 265 19.23 4.84 -9.20
CA GLY A 265 20.16 3.86 -9.80
C GLY A 265 19.62 2.43 -9.93
N GLY A 266 18.32 2.23 -9.72
CA GLY A 266 17.60 1.00 -10.04
C GLY A 266 16.29 1.25 -10.78
N THR A 267 15.77 0.23 -11.49
CA THR A 267 14.34 0.22 -11.84
C THR A 267 13.55 0.07 -10.53
N ALA A 268 13.01 1.18 -10.02
CA ALA A 268 12.10 1.16 -8.88
C ALA A 268 10.91 0.25 -9.19
N SER A 269 10.50 -0.58 -8.24
CA SER A 269 9.34 -1.48 -8.38
C SER A 269 7.98 -0.76 -8.23
N GLY A 270 7.97 0.56 -8.39
CA GLY A 270 6.87 1.47 -8.10
C GLY A 270 7.26 2.43 -7.00
N ARG A 271 6.31 3.28 -6.58
CA ARG A 271 6.54 4.17 -5.46
C ARG A 271 6.75 3.36 -4.19
N VAL A 272 7.89 3.55 -3.53
CA VAL A 272 8.25 2.74 -2.36
C VAL A 272 7.53 3.27 -1.12
N THR A 273 6.79 2.39 -0.44
CA THR A 273 6.23 2.64 0.89
C THR A 273 7.06 1.89 1.93
N ALA A 274 7.76 2.64 2.78
CA ALA A 274 8.57 2.06 3.86
C ALA A 274 7.92 2.32 5.23
N ILE A 275 7.70 1.26 5.99
CA ILE A 275 7.22 1.35 7.37
C ILE A 275 8.40 1.03 8.29
N ILE A 276 8.80 1.97 9.14
CA ILE A 276 9.85 1.76 10.14
C ILE A 276 9.24 1.96 11.52
N ALA A 277 9.28 0.92 12.34
CA ALA A 277 8.64 0.96 13.64
C ALA A 277 9.45 0.27 14.73
N ASP A 278 9.25 0.71 15.97
CA ASP A 278 9.74 0.03 17.17
C ASP A 278 11.27 -0.10 17.26
N LEU A 279 12.03 0.88 16.77
CA LEU A 279 13.49 0.84 16.82
C LEU A 279 14.13 2.20 17.03
N ALA A 280 15.40 2.22 17.44
CA ALA A 280 16.23 3.40 17.43
C ALA A 280 17.19 3.38 16.24
N ILE A 281 17.47 4.56 15.70
CA ILE A 281 18.51 4.80 14.71
C ILE A 281 19.53 5.74 15.35
N ILE A 282 20.79 5.32 15.39
CA ILE A 282 21.85 6.09 16.04
C ILE A 282 23.08 6.27 15.16
N ASN A 283 23.86 7.30 15.49
CA ASN A 283 25.18 7.58 14.90
C ASN A 283 25.11 7.66 13.37
N GLY A 284 24.10 8.35 12.89
CA GLY A 284 23.86 8.57 11.49
C GLY A 284 24.72 9.67 10.88
N GLY A 285 25.20 9.47 9.65
CA GLY A 285 25.90 10.48 8.86
C GLY A 285 27.39 10.20 8.75
N GLY A 286 27.86 10.11 7.50
CA GLY A 286 29.24 9.80 7.14
C GLY A 286 30.24 10.95 7.23
N PRO A 287 31.51 10.71 6.85
CA PRO A 287 32.56 11.73 6.83
C PRO A 287 32.35 12.80 5.73
N SER A 288 31.57 12.52 4.69
CA SER A 288 31.18 13.51 3.68
C SER A 288 30.19 14.54 4.24
N PHE A 289 30.41 15.81 3.91
CA PHE A 289 29.60 16.93 4.40
C PHE A 289 28.41 17.29 3.49
N PHE A 290 28.23 16.60 2.37
CA PHE A 290 27.23 16.96 1.35
C PHE A 290 26.14 15.90 1.24
N GLY A 291 24.86 16.31 1.32
CA GLY A 291 23.78 15.70 0.54
C GLY A 291 22.55 15.21 1.28
N ASP A 292 22.70 14.32 2.26
CA ASP A 292 21.69 13.25 2.37
C ASP A 292 21.12 12.98 3.77
N GLY A 293 21.48 13.81 4.75
CA GLY A 293 21.14 13.53 6.15
C GLY A 293 21.81 12.25 6.68
N GLY A 294 21.65 11.99 7.97
CA GLY A 294 22.37 10.91 8.64
C GLY A 294 21.51 9.74 9.08
N ALA A 295 20.19 9.88 9.18
CA ALA A 295 19.35 8.80 9.71
C ALA A 295 18.60 8.07 8.59
N ILE A 296 17.71 8.78 7.91
CA ILE A 296 16.86 8.25 6.86
C ILE A 296 16.93 9.24 5.70
N ARG A 297 17.30 8.76 4.52
CA ARG A 297 17.04 9.46 3.27
C ARG A 297 15.83 8.80 2.62
N ALA A 298 14.88 9.60 2.18
CA ALA A 298 13.83 9.17 1.29
C ALA A 298 13.96 10.06 0.07
N TYR A 299 14.59 9.53 -0.97
CA TYR A 299 14.97 10.32 -2.13
C TYR A 299 13.80 10.44 -3.12
N ASP A 300 13.77 11.54 -3.86
CA ASP A 300 12.93 11.73 -5.04
C ASP A 300 13.91 11.91 -6.20
N SER A 301 14.19 10.84 -6.96
CA SER A 301 15.08 10.96 -8.11
C SER A 301 14.37 11.73 -9.21
N GLY A 302 14.62 13.04 -9.24
CA GLY A 302 13.84 14.03 -9.96
C GLY A 302 13.48 13.73 -11.42
N GLY A 303 12.29 14.21 -11.80
CA GLY A 303 11.99 14.64 -13.17
C GLY A 303 10.85 13.91 -13.88
N GLY A 304 10.30 12.83 -13.31
CA GLY A 304 9.17 12.11 -13.92
C GLY A 304 8.37 11.30 -12.91
N ASN A 305 7.30 11.90 -12.39
CA ASN A 305 6.05 11.34 -11.84
C ASN A 305 6.02 10.10 -10.91
N LEU A 306 7.13 9.44 -10.55
CA LEU A 306 7.08 8.27 -9.67
C LEU A 306 8.15 8.41 -8.57
N SER A 307 7.73 8.96 -7.44
CA SER A 307 8.51 9.23 -6.23
C SER A 307 8.31 8.15 -5.17
N ASN A 308 9.02 8.21 -4.03
CA ASN A 308 8.53 7.59 -2.79
C ASN A 308 7.09 8.06 -2.51
N ASP A 309 6.17 7.14 -2.19
CA ASP A 309 4.82 7.55 -1.77
C ASP A 309 4.79 7.95 -0.31
N PHE A 310 5.42 7.13 0.54
CA PHE A 310 5.29 7.33 1.98
C PHE A 310 6.39 6.68 2.81
N VAL A 311 6.88 7.41 3.81
CA VAL A 311 7.68 6.87 4.92
C VAL A 311 6.86 6.96 6.21
N ALA A 312 6.53 5.81 6.78
CA ALA A 312 5.73 5.72 7.99
C ALA A 312 6.62 5.39 9.20
N LEU A 313 6.69 6.29 10.19
CA LEU A 313 7.51 6.12 11.39
C LEU A 313 6.64 5.89 12.64
N GLN A 314 6.81 4.75 13.35
CA GLN A 314 6.16 4.50 14.64
C GLN A 314 7.15 4.25 15.76
N ARG A 315 7.08 5.04 16.85
CA ARG A 315 7.96 4.81 18.02
C ARG A 315 9.43 4.67 17.60
N VAL A 316 9.84 5.47 16.61
CA VAL A 316 11.22 5.52 16.12
C VAL A 316 11.96 6.62 16.88
N LYS A 317 13.12 6.29 17.43
CA LYS A 317 14.01 7.27 18.06
C LYS A 317 15.22 7.49 17.17
N VAL A 318 15.42 8.70 16.66
CA VAL A 318 16.65 9.10 15.97
C VAL A 318 17.51 9.91 16.94
N SER A 319 18.78 9.54 17.12
CA SER A 319 19.69 10.29 18.01
C SER A 319 21.14 10.18 17.57
N ASN A 320 21.96 11.20 17.88
CA ASN A 320 23.36 11.27 17.45
C ASN A 320 23.55 11.11 15.92
N SER A 321 22.53 11.46 15.15
CA SER A 321 22.58 11.46 13.69
C SER A 321 22.71 12.89 13.19
N ARG A 322 23.56 13.10 12.19
CA ARG A 322 23.65 14.39 11.50
C ARG A 322 22.33 14.66 10.78
N SER A 323 21.64 15.74 11.12
CA SER A 323 20.55 16.28 10.32
C SER A 323 21.11 17.42 9.47
N GLN A 324 20.97 17.35 8.15
CA GLN A 324 21.11 18.55 7.32
C GLN A 324 19.76 19.30 7.36
N LEU A 325 19.82 20.62 7.52
CA LEU A 325 18.72 21.56 7.27
C LEU A 325 18.86 22.09 5.85
#